data_AF-F9EQM8-F1
#
_entry.id   AF-F9EQM8-F1
#
_cell.length_a   1.000
_cell.length_b   1.000
_cell.length_c   1.000
_cell.angle_alpha   90.00
_cell.angle_beta   90.00
_cell.angle_gamma   90.00
#
_symmetry.space_group_name_H-M   'P 1'
#
loop_
_entity.id
_entity.type
_entity.pdbx_description
1 polymer ?
#
loop_
_entity_poly.entity_id
_entity_poly.type
_entity_poly.pdbx_seq_one_letter_code
_entity_poly.pdbx_strand_id
1 'polypeptide(L)' 'MKKIKIKEIDNLFLPVDDFEKAKEYYEKKLGLEIKFDFSDIGMIAYKVGIEEAAIILKDKKIF' A
#
# COMPACT_ATOMS: atom_id res chain seq x y z
N MET A 1 32.30 -3.47 -15.15
CA MET A 1 30.86 -3.64 -14.82
C MET A 1 30.29 -2.31 -14.37
N LYS A 2 29.18 -1.86 -14.96
CA LYS A 2 28.46 -0.65 -14.50
C LYS A 2 27.74 -0.99 -13.19
N LYS A 3 27.97 -0.23 -12.13
CA LYS A 3 27.31 -0.43 -10.83
C LYS A 3 25.85 0.03 -10.96
N ILE A 4 24.89 -0.87 -10.80
CA ILE A 4 23.48 -0.51 -10.69
C ILE A 4 23.27 0.06 -9.28
N LYS A 5 22.64 1.24 -9.20
CA LYS A 5 22.24 1.86 -7.94
C LYS A 5 20.72 1.92 -7.91
N ILE A 6 20.12 1.25 -6.92
CA ILE A 6 18.70 1.43 -6.61
C ILE A 6 18.52 2.85 -6.08
N LYS A 7 17.56 3.59 -6.63
CA LYS A 7 17.29 4.98 -6.22
C LYS A 7 16.33 5.04 -5.04
N GLU A 8 15.18 4.38 -5.17
CA GLU A 8 14.11 4.42 -4.19
C GLU A 8 13.16 3.21 -4.34
N ILE A 9 12.25 3.07 -3.39
CA ILE A 9 11.13 2.13 -3.43
C ILE A 9 9.92 2.90 -3.91
N ASP A 10 9.32 2.44 -5.01
CA ASP A 10 8.10 3.03 -5.56
C ASP A 10 6.87 2.45 -4.84
N ASN A 11 6.55 1.17 -5.05
CA ASN A 11 5.37 0.57 -4.43
C ASN A 11 5.73 -0.59 -3.49
N LEU A 12 5.09 -0.63 -2.32
CA LEU A 12 5.19 -1.71 -1.36
C LEU A 12 3.86 -2.45 -1.25
N PHE A 13 3.81 -3.69 -1.75
CA PHE A 13 2.64 -4.56 -1.65
C PHE A 13 2.70 -5.38 -0.37
N LEU A 14 1.66 -5.29 0.46
CA LEU A 14 1.56 -5.96 1.75
C LEU A 14 0.32 -6.86 1.80
N PRO A 15 0.48 -8.19 1.90
CA PRO A 15 -0.64 -9.08 2.12
C PRO A 15 -1.11 -8.97 3.58
N VAL A 16 -2.42 -8.82 3.78
CA VAL A 16 -3.03 -8.64 5.12
C VAL A 16 -4.07 -9.72 5.40
N ASP A 17 -4.12 -10.18 6.65
CA ASP A 17 -5.06 -11.23 7.09
C ASP A 17 -6.46 -10.70 7.41
N ASP A 18 -6.53 -9.45 7.88
CA ASP A 18 -7.77 -8.73 8.19
C ASP A 18 -7.75 -7.38 7.45
N PHE A 19 -8.39 -7.35 6.28
CA PHE A 19 -8.35 -6.22 5.36
C PHE A 19 -8.99 -4.96 5.95
N GLU A 20 -10.14 -5.08 6.60
CA GLU A 20 -10.84 -3.93 7.21
C GLU A 20 -10.07 -3.36 8.40
N LYS A 21 -9.48 -4.22 9.24
CA LYS A 21 -8.63 -3.75 10.34
C LYS A 21 -7.36 -3.07 9.83
N ALA A 22 -6.78 -3.59 8.76
CA ALA A 22 -5.62 -2.96 8.14
C ALA A 22 -6.00 -1.58 7.56
N LYS A 23 -7.13 -1.47 6.84
CA LYS A 23 -7.65 -0.20 6.33
C LYS A 23 -7.80 0.83 7.45
N GLU A 24 -8.46 0.46 8.54
CA GLU A 24 -8.63 1.34 9.70
C GLU A 24 -7.29 1.81 10.27
N TYR A 25 -6.30 0.92 10.37
CA TYR A 25 -4.98 1.27 10.86
C TYR A 25 -4.26 2.28 9.95
N TYR A 26 -4.17 2.00 8.65
CA TYR A 26 -3.45 2.88 7.73
C TYR A 26 -4.16 4.22 7.51
N GLU A 27 -5.49 4.23 7.46
CA GLU A 27 -6.28 5.47 7.27
C GLU A 27 -6.39 6.30 8.54
N LYS A 28 -6.79 5.69 9.66
CA LYS A 28 -7.16 6.43 10.87
C LYS A 28 -6.02 6.55 11.87
N LYS A 29 -5.19 5.51 12.02
CA LYS A 29 -4.07 5.53 12.98
C LYS A 29 -2.85 6.19 12.38
N LEU A 30 -2.52 5.87 11.13
CA LEU A 30 -1.40 6.49 10.43
C LEU A 30 -1.80 7.76 9.67
N GLY A 31 -3.09 7.98 9.42
CA GLY A 31 -3.54 9.20 8.74
C GLY A 31 -3.21 9.23 7.24
N LEU A 32 -2.97 8.08 6.61
CA LEU A 32 -2.57 8.05 5.21
C LEU A 32 -3.78 8.33 4.31
N GLU A 33 -3.55 9.15 3.29
CA GLU A 33 -4.55 9.44 2.27
C GLU A 33 -4.67 8.26 1.29
N ILE A 34 -5.90 7.90 0.95
CA ILE A 34 -6.17 6.90 -0.11
C ILE A 34 -5.67 7.46 -1.45
N LYS A 35 -4.80 6.70 -2.14
CA LYS A 35 -4.40 6.96 -3.53
C LYS A 35 -5.40 6.34 -4.50
N PHE A 36 -5.71 5.07 -4.31
CA PHE A 36 -6.68 4.31 -5.09
C PHE A 36 -7.42 3.33 -4.19
N ASP A 37 -8.72 3.18 -4.42
CA ASP A 37 -9.54 2.19 -3.73
C ASP A 37 -10.06 1.17 -4.75
N PHE A 38 -9.61 -0.07 -4.59
CA PHE A 38 -10.06 -1.26 -5.34
C PHE A 38 -10.51 -2.33 -4.33
N SER A 39 -11.14 -1.90 -3.23
CA SER A 39 -11.54 -2.79 -2.13
C SER A 39 -12.49 -3.90 -2.62
N ASP A 40 -13.22 -3.68 -3.71
CA ASP A 40 -14.07 -4.65 -4.40
C ASP A 40 -13.31 -5.88 -4.90
N ILE A 41 -12.02 -5.73 -5.21
CA ILE A 41 -11.11 -6.82 -5.59
C ILE A 41 -10.03 -7.07 -4.53
N GLY A 42 -10.24 -6.63 -3.29
CA GLY A 42 -9.35 -6.90 -2.16
C GLY A 42 -8.05 -6.10 -2.15
N MET A 43 -8.05 -4.89 -2.68
CA MET A 43 -6.84 -4.06 -2.75
C MET A 43 -7.11 -2.59 -2.48
N ILE A 44 -6.24 -1.93 -1.72
CA ILE A 44 -6.33 -0.49 -1.49
C ILE A 44 -4.91 0.08 -1.40
N ALA A 45 -4.71 1.26 -1.95
CA ALA A 45 -3.42 1.92 -2.01
C ALA A 45 -3.46 3.24 -1.24
N TYR A 46 -2.44 3.50 -0.44
CA TYR A 46 -2.26 4.72 0.34
C TYR A 46 -1.04 5.50 -0.14
N LYS A 47 -1.19 6.84 -0.21
CA LYS A 47 -0.08 7.75 -0.52
C LYS A 47 0.90 7.79 0.65
N VAL A 48 2.19 7.79 0.36
CA VAL A 48 3.24 7.97 1.37
C VAL A 48 4.05 9.23 1.04
N GLY A 49 3.96 10.24 1.90
CA GLY A 49 4.63 11.51 1.67
C GLY A 49 4.01 12.29 0.51
N ILE A 50 4.87 12.91 -0.31
CA ILE A 50 4.47 13.76 -1.45
C ILE A 50 4.73 13.09 -2.81
N GLU A 51 5.24 11.86 -2.81
CA GLU A 51 5.76 11.17 -4.00
C GLU A 51 4.74 10.22 -4.63
N GLU A 52 5.09 9.62 -5.78
CA GLU A 52 4.32 8.56 -6.45
C GLU A 52 4.18 7.28 -5.59
N ALA A 53 5.08 7.06 -4.63
CA ALA A 53 5.15 5.82 -3.88
C ALA A 53 3.87 5.50 -3.08
N ALA A 54 3.49 4.21 -3.05
CA ALA A 54 2.31 3.76 -2.32
C ALA A 54 2.55 2.50 -1.45
N ILE A 55 1.87 2.47 -0.31
CA ILE A 55 1.61 1.22 0.44
C ILE A 55 0.32 0.64 -0.11
N ILE A 56 0.40 -0.58 -0.64
CA ILE A 56 -0.72 -1.26 -1.28
C ILE A 56 -1.06 -2.50 -0.45
N LEU A 57 -2.22 -2.49 0.19
CA LEU A 57 -2.72 -3.65 0.93
C LEU A 57 -3.39 -4.62 -0.03
N LYS A 58 -3.15 -5.92 0.17
CA LYS A 58 -3.84 -7.00 -0.55
C LYS A 58 -4.49 -7.95 0.44
N ASP A 59 -5.79 -8.17 0.32
CA ASP A 59 -6.52 -9.12 1.14
C ASP A 59 -6.11 -10.57 0.77
N LYS A 60 -5.52 -11.29 1.74
CA LYS A 60 -5.14 -12.70 1.59
C LYS A 60 -6.33 -13.64 1.39
N LYS A 61 -7.56 -13.18 1.67
CA LYS A 61 -8.77 -13.98 1.41
C LYS A 61 -9.16 -13.97 -0.07
N ILE A 62 -8.65 -13.00 -0.84
CA ILE A 62 -8.93 -12.83 -2.27
C ILE A 62 -7.71 -13.25 -3.11
N PHE A 63 -6.48 -13.05 -2.62
CA PHE A 63 -5.22 -13.34 -3.32
C PHE A 63 -4.41 -14.47 -2.69
#